data_AF-A0A7Y1UNP6-F1
#
_entry.id   AF-A0A7Y1UNP6-F1
#
_cell.length_a   1.000
_cell.length_b   1.000
_cell.length_c   1.000
_cell.angle_alpha   90.00
_cell.angle_beta   90.00
_cell.angle_gamma   90.00
#
_symmetry.space_group_name_H-M   'P 1'
#
loop_
_entity.id
_entity.type
_entity.pdbx_description
1 polymer ?
#
loop_
_entity_poly.entity_id
_entity_poly.type
_entity_poly.pdbx_seq_one_letter_code
_entity_poly.pdbx_strand_id
1 'polypeptide(L)'
;HSDSDGCGGYKGLYSSGENTPRLDLCTSGRTPIAERLILHELGHAWVHHNLTDSQRQAFVTLQDLPAWTGATLDWGDRGSEQAAEILAWGLQETSRPPRSIPNNDPESLTTAFHQLTGTNPIYRHEQLMATRPTNPHQQRRPP
;
A
#
# COMPACT_ATOMS: atom_id res chain seq x y z
N HIS A 1 -15.97 -11.51 -9.60
CA HIS A 1 -16.34 -12.92 -9.47
C HIS A 1 -17.05 -13.16 -8.16
N SER A 2 -18.00 -14.09 -8.15
CA SER A 2 -18.73 -14.52 -6.95
C SER A 2 -17.99 -15.59 -6.13
N ASP A 3 -17.01 -16.27 -6.74
CA ASP A 3 -16.10 -17.24 -6.13
C ASP A 3 -14.64 -16.78 -6.30
N SER A 4 -13.68 -17.57 -5.79
CA SER A 4 -12.24 -17.27 -5.84
C SER A 4 -11.52 -17.81 -7.08
N ASP A 5 -12.20 -18.55 -7.95
CA ASP A 5 -11.54 -19.30 -9.03
C ASP A 5 -10.92 -18.34 -10.06
N GLY A 6 -11.63 -17.25 -10.37
CA GLY A 6 -11.12 -16.18 -11.22
C GLY A 6 -9.92 -15.42 -10.65
N CYS A 7 -9.60 -15.60 -9.37
CA CYS A 7 -8.45 -14.99 -8.69
C CYS A 7 -7.42 -16.03 -8.22
N GLY A 8 -7.43 -17.25 -8.76
CA GLY A 8 -6.47 -18.30 -8.38
C GLY A 8 -6.53 -18.72 -6.90
N GLY A 9 -7.71 -18.61 -6.27
CA GLY A 9 -7.90 -18.89 -4.85
C GLY A 9 -7.71 -17.66 -3.94
N TYR A 10 -7.27 -16.53 -4.47
CA TYR A 10 -7.17 -15.26 -3.74
C TYR A 10 -8.46 -14.44 -3.82
N LYS A 11 -8.48 -13.28 -3.16
CA LYS A 11 -9.61 -12.34 -3.22
C LYS A 11 -9.50 -11.35 -4.37
N GLY A 12 -8.29 -11.13 -4.89
CA GLY A 12 -7.98 -10.25 -6.01
C GLY A 12 -6.76 -10.78 -6.74
N LEU A 13 -6.63 -10.42 -8.01
CA LEU A 13 -5.47 -10.75 -8.83
C LEU A 13 -5.29 -9.74 -9.95
N TYR A 14 -4.12 -9.11 -10.00
CA TYR A 14 -3.61 -8.49 -11.22
C TYR A 14 -2.81 -9.49 -12.07
N SER A 15 -3.11 -9.53 -13.37
CA SER A 15 -2.34 -10.25 -14.38
C SER A 15 -1.88 -9.30 -15.46
N SER A 16 -0.56 -9.20 -15.70
CA SER A 16 -0.02 -8.29 -16.71
C SER A 16 -0.41 -8.67 -18.14
N GLY A 17 -0.50 -9.97 -18.45
CA GLY A 17 -0.85 -10.50 -19.77
C GLY A 17 0.09 -10.02 -20.89
N GLU A 18 0.13 -10.71 -22.03
CA GLU A 18 0.96 -10.24 -23.15
C GLU A 18 0.35 -9.03 -23.88
N ASN A 19 -0.98 -8.89 -23.89
CA ASN A 19 -1.68 -7.84 -24.66
C ASN A 19 -2.88 -7.21 -23.93
N THR A 20 -3.28 -7.72 -22.78
CA THR A 20 -4.45 -7.21 -22.05
C THR A 20 -4.24 -7.40 -20.56
N PRO A 21 -3.70 -6.38 -19.85
CA PRO A 21 -3.64 -6.42 -18.41
C PRO A 21 -5.06 -6.57 -17.83
N ARG A 22 -5.18 -7.42 -16.82
CA ARG A 22 -6.47 -7.81 -16.24
C ARG A 22 -6.42 -7.70 -14.73
N LEU A 23 -7.54 -7.23 -14.17
CA LEU A 23 -7.81 -7.18 -12.74
C LEU A 23 -9.03 -8.07 -12.46
N ASP A 24 -8.81 -9.11 -11.67
CA ASP A 24 -9.85 -10.01 -11.19
C ASP A 24 -10.15 -9.68 -9.73
N LEU A 25 -11.44 -9.52 -9.42
CA LEU A 25 -11.91 -9.17 -8.08
C LEU A 25 -12.94 -10.21 -7.62
N CYS A 26 -12.60 -10.96 -6.59
CA CYS A 26 -13.39 -12.05 -6.03
C CYS A 26 -13.96 -11.63 -4.67
N THR A 27 -14.96 -10.73 -4.70
CA THR A 27 -15.60 -10.18 -3.50
C THR A 27 -17.12 -10.32 -3.56
N SER A 28 -17.76 -10.48 -2.41
CA SER A 28 -19.20 -10.75 -2.30
C SER A 28 -20.07 -9.50 -2.10
N GLY A 29 -19.48 -8.29 -2.15
CA GLY A 29 -20.23 -7.04 -2.02
C GLY A 29 -19.36 -5.82 -1.72
N ARG A 30 -20.00 -4.65 -1.68
CA ARG A 30 -19.34 -3.38 -1.36
C ARG A 30 -19.07 -3.27 0.13
N THR A 31 -17.79 -3.41 0.50
CA THR A 31 -17.30 -3.26 1.88
C THR A 31 -15.99 -2.46 1.85
N PRO A 32 -15.57 -1.82 2.95
CA PRO A 32 -14.26 -1.16 3.02
C PRO A 32 -13.09 -2.09 2.67
N ILE A 33 -13.21 -3.39 2.98
CA ILE A 33 -12.23 -4.41 2.62
C ILE A 33 -12.19 -4.61 1.10
N ALA A 34 -13.35 -4.68 0.45
CA ALA A 34 -13.44 -4.82 -1.00
C ALA A 34 -12.92 -3.57 -1.72
N GLU A 35 -13.24 -2.36 -1.22
CA GLU A 35 -12.73 -1.10 -1.78
C GLU A 35 -11.20 -1.02 -1.68
N ARG A 36 -10.63 -1.34 -0.51
CA ARG A 36 -9.18 -1.41 -0.33
C ARG A 36 -8.53 -2.46 -1.24
N LEU A 37 -9.16 -3.62 -1.41
CA LEU A 37 -8.66 -4.67 -2.28
C LEU A 37 -8.61 -4.22 -3.75
N ILE A 38 -9.64 -3.52 -4.22
CA ILE A 38 -9.64 -2.92 -5.56
C ILE A 38 -8.42 -2.01 -5.74
N LEU A 39 -8.14 -1.16 -4.74
CA LEU A 39 -6.99 -0.26 -4.79
C LEU A 39 -5.65 -1.00 -4.71
N HIS A 40 -5.59 -2.10 -3.97
CA HIS A 40 -4.40 -2.95 -3.90
C HIS A 40 -4.08 -3.57 -5.26
N GLU A 41 -5.07 -4.18 -5.92
CA GLU A 41 -4.85 -4.77 -7.25
C GLU A 41 -4.53 -3.69 -8.30
N LEU A 42 -5.17 -2.52 -8.23
CA LEU A 42 -4.78 -1.36 -9.03
C LEU A 42 -3.35 -0.90 -8.75
N GLY A 43 -2.87 -1.05 -7.51
CA GLY A 43 -1.49 -0.81 -7.12
C GLY A 43 -0.52 -1.70 -7.88
N HIS A 44 -0.80 -3.01 -7.98
CA HIS A 44 -0.02 -3.94 -8.81
C HIS A 44 0.03 -3.51 -10.28
N ALA A 45 -1.12 -3.10 -10.84
CA ALA A 45 -1.18 -2.58 -12.20
C ALA A 45 -0.34 -1.29 -12.37
N TRP A 46 -0.44 -0.35 -11.41
CA TRP A 46 0.31 0.90 -11.44
C TRP A 46 1.82 0.63 -11.48
N VAL A 47 2.34 -0.18 -10.55
CA VAL A 47 3.79 -0.45 -10.46
C VAL A 47 4.31 -1.26 -11.63
N HIS A 48 3.46 -2.08 -12.25
CA HIS A 48 3.82 -2.80 -13.46
C HIS A 48 4.05 -1.83 -14.63
N HIS A 49 3.15 -0.87 -14.81
CA HIS A 49 3.16 0.00 -15.99
C HIS A 49 3.96 1.31 -15.82
N ASN A 50 4.15 1.80 -14.60
CA ASN A 50 4.73 3.13 -14.37
C ASN A 50 6.12 3.10 -13.72
N LEU A 51 6.55 1.96 -13.18
CA LEU A 51 7.88 1.85 -12.58
C LEU A 51 8.82 1.05 -13.49
N THR A 52 9.98 1.65 -13.73
CA THR A 52 11.15 0.97 -14.26
C THR A 52 11.78 0.05 -13.21
N ASP A 53 12.65 -0.87 -13.63
CA ASP A 53 13.33 -1.78 -12.72
C ASP A 53 14.25 -1.04 -11.73
N SER A 54 14.85 0.07 -12.13
CA SER A 54 15.66 0.90 -11.22
C SER A 54 14.80 1.57 -10.14
N GLN A 55 13.59 2.01 -10.47
CA GLN A 55 12.64 2.55 -9.49
C GLN A 55 12.14 1.47 -8.53
N ARG A 56 11.87 0.26 -9.02
CA ARG A 56 11.52 -0.90 -8.18
C ARG A 56 12.65 -1.25 -7.22
N GLN A 57 13.90 -1.26 -7.71
CA GLN A 57 15.06 -1.53 -6.86
C GLN A 57 15.28 -0.43 -5.82
N ALA A 58 15.10 0.84 -6.20
CA ALA A 58 15.17 1.96 -5.26
C ALA A 58 14.11 1.83 -4.15
N PHE A 59 12.90 1.38 -4.50
CA PHE A 59 11.85 1.11 -3.52
C PHE A 59 12.20 -0.04 -2.58
N VAL A 60 12.71 -1.16 -3.11
CA VAL A 60 13.19 -2.30 -2.31
C VAL A 60 14.24 -1.85 -1.30
N THR A 61 15.21 -1.02 -1.73
CA THR A 61 16.22 -0.45 -0.84
C THR A 61 15.63 0.49 0.20
N LEU A 62 14.69 1.37 -0.20
CA LEU A 62 14.03 2.30 0.72
C LEU A 62 13.26 1.57 1.83
N GLN A 63 12.60 0.46 1.50
CA GLN A 63 11.79 -0.32 2.43
C GLN A 63 12.57 -1.44 3.16
N ASP A 64 13.89 -1.53 2.91
CA ASP A 64 14.76 -2.57 3.46
C ASP A 64 14.25 -4.00 3.17
N LEU A 65 13.86 -4.25 1.93
CA LEU A 65 13.25 -5.52 1.51
C LEU A 65 14.27 -6.46 0.86
N PRO A 66 14.08 -7.79 0.99
CA PRO A 66 14.96 -8.76 0.33
C PRO A 66 14.92 -8.69 -1.19
N ALA A 67 13.73 -8.53 -1.78
CA ALA A 67 13.55 -8.46 -3.22
C ALA A 67 12.19 -7.86 -3.62
N TRP A 68 12.04 -7.53 -4.90
CA TRP A 68 10.78 -7.09 -5.48
C TRP A 68 9.70 -8.20 -5.45
N THR A 69 10.06 -9.42 -5.85
CA THR A 69 9.20 -10.61 -5.86
C THR A 69 10.01 -11.84 -5.46
N GLY A 70 9.36 -12.85 -4.87
CA GLY A 70 10.01 -14.14 -4.61
C GLY A 70 9.03 -15.18 -4.06
N ALA A 71 9.06 -16.40 -4.62
CA ALA A 71 8.15 -17.47 -4.22
C ALA A 71 8.36 -17.95 -2.77
N THR A 72 9.59 -17.82 -2.26
CA THR A 72 9.98 -18.20 -0.89
C THR A 72 9.89 -17.04 0.10
N LEU A 73 9.58 -15.83 -0.36
CA LEU A 73 9.40 -14.68 0.51
C LEU A 73 7.98 -14.68 1.07
N ASP A 74 7.87 -14.36 2.36
CA ASP A 74 6.59 -14.06 2.97
C ASP A 74 5.94 -12.88 2.24
N TRP A 75 4.62 -12.87 2.20
CA TRP A 75 3.86 -11.89 1.43
C TRP A 75 4.25 -10.44 1.78
N GLY A 76 4.43 -10.17 3.07
CA GLY A 76 4.82 -8.85 3.57
C GLY A 76 6.25 -8.44 3.21
N ASP A 77 7.11 -9.37 2.79
CA ASP A 77 8.52 -9.10 2.46
C ASP A 77 8.73 -8.88 0.95
N ARG A 78 7.67 -8.97 0.15
CA ARG A 78 7.71 -8.74 -1.29
C ARG A 78 7.52 -7.27 -1.59
N GLY A 79 8.47 -6.66 -2.28
CA GLY A 79 8.38 -5.27 -2.73
C GLY A 79 7.12 -4.96 -3.54
N SER A 80 6.65 -5.88 -4.39
CA SER A 80 5.42 -5.70 -5.16
C SER A 80 4.18 -5.58 -4.26
N GLU A 81 4.08 -6.42 -3.23
CA GLU A 81 2.94 -6.42 -2.30
C GLU A 81 2.94 -5.20 -1.40
N GLN A 82 4.12 -4.81 -0.88
CA GLN A 82 4.25 -3.58 -0.12
C GLN A 82 3.92 -2.34 -0.97
N ALA A 83 4.37 -2.28 -2.22
CA ALA A 83 4.06 -1.15 -3.09
C ALA A 83 2.55 -1.05 -3.37
N ALA A 84 1.89 -2.18 -3.66
CA ALA A 84 0.45 -2.23 -3.84
C ALA A 84 -0.33 -1.81 -2.57
N GLU A 85 0.14 -2.23 -1.40
CA GLU A 85 -0.41 -1.82 -0.11
C GLU A 85 -0.27 -0.32 0.17
N ILE A 86 0.90 0.23 -0.12
CA ILE A 86 1.18 1.66 0.09
C ILE A 86 0.39 2.52 -0.89
N LEU A 87 0.22 2.10 -2.14
CA LEU A 87 -0.65 2.78 -3.10
C LEU A 87 -2.11 2.71 -2.67
N ALA A 88 -2.58 1.53 -2.25
CA ALA A 88 -3.93 1.37 -1.73
C ALA A 88 -4.17 2.21 -0.48
N TRP A 89 -3.17 2.32 0.39
CA TRP A 89 -3.16 3.30 1.44
C TRP A 89 -3.24 4.70 0.82
N GLY A 90 -2.26 5.24 0.13
CA GLY A 90 -2.26 6.66 -0.26
C GLY A 90 -3.45 7.17 -1.09
N LEU A 91 -4.27 6.30 -1.70
CA LEU A 91 -5.47 6.65 -2.45
C LEU A 91 -6.78 6.70 -1.63
N GLN A 92 -6.84 6.14 -0.42
CA GLN A 92 -8.04 6.20 0.42
C GLN A 92 -8.20 7.58 1.08
N GLU A 93 -9.44 8.02 1.35
CA GLU A 93 -9.70 9.29 2.04
C GLU A 93 -9.59 9.16 3.57
N THR A 94 -9.98 8.01 4.12
CA THR A 94 -9.91 7.70 5.55
C THR A 94 -9.17 6.38 5.73
N SER A 95 -7.90 6.41 6.11
CA SER A 95 -7.15 5.17 6.23
C SER A 95 -6.34 5.08 7.47
N ARG A 96 -6.31 3.83 7.93
CA ARG A 96 -5.42 3.38 8.98
C ARG A 96 -4.21 2.78 8.29
N PRO A 97 -3.02 2.93 8.90
CA PRO A 97 -1.85 2.18 8.49
C PRO A 97 -2.14 0.71 8.16
N PRO A 98 -1.67 0.19 7.01
CA PRO A 98 -1.79 -1.22 6.69
C PRO A 98 -0.99 -2.05 7.71
N ARG A 99 -1.67 -2.95 8.43
CA ARG A 99 -1.03 -3.87 9.39
C ARG A 99 -0.29 -5.02 8.73
N SER A 100 -0.47 -5.19 7.42
CA SER A 100 0.08 -6.27 6.61
C SER A 100 1.53 -6.01 6.17
N ILE A 101 2.08 -4.82 6.47
CA ILE A 101 3.47 -4.45 6.16
C ILE A 101 4.18 -3.89 7.42
N PRO A 102 5.50 -4.13 7.57
CA PRO A 102 6.25 -3.74 8.76
C PRO A 102 6.44 -2.23 8.91
N ASN A 103 6.81 -1.51 7.85
CA ASN A 103 7.10 -0.07 7.88
C ASN A 103 5.83 0.75 7.60
N ASN A 104 4.90 0.74 8.55
CA ASN A 104 3.57 1.33 8.37
C ASN A 104 3.32 2.63 9.16
N ASP A 105 4.34 3.29 9.70
CA ASP A 105 4.12 4.62 10.27
C ASP A 105 3.79 5.66 9.17
N PRO A 106 3.01 6.72 9.47
CA PRO A 106 2.54 7.66 8.46
C PRO A 106 3.65 8.37 7.68
N GLU A 107 4.82 8.61 8.28
CA GLU A 107 5.93 9.30 7.63
C GLU A 107 6.63 8.39 6.62
N SER A 108 6.91 7.15 7.01
CA SER A 108 7.44 6.12 6.12
C SER A 108 6.49 5.84 4.95
N LEU A 109 5.18 5.71 5.23
CA LEU A 109 4.17 5.48 4.20
C LEU A 109 4.07 6.66 3.22
N THR A 110 4.16 7.90 3.71
CA THR A 110 4.13 9.10 2.85
C THR A 110 5.34 9.15 1.94
N THR A 111 6.53 8.90 2.50
CA THR A 111 7.80 8.86 1.74
C THR A 111 7.76 7.79 0.67
N ALA A 112 7.30 6.59 1.03
CA ALA A 112 7.18 5.47 0.11
C ALA A 112 6.14 5.72 -0.99
N PHE A 113 4.98 6.30 -0.67
CA PHE A 113 3.97 6.66 -1.66
C PHE A 113 4.53 7.68 -2.66
N HIS A 114 5.20 8.73 -2.16
CA HIS A 114 5.84 9.73 -3.02
C HIS A 114 6.90 9.12 -3.93
N GLN A 115 7.69 8.16 -3.43
CA GLN A 115 8.66 7.44 -4.26
C GLN A 115 7.99 6.64 -5.39
N LEU A 116 6.80 6.09 -5.16
CA LEU A 116 6.06 5.27 -6.13
C LEU A 116 5.26 6.10 -7.15
N THR A 117 4.90 7.34 -6.84
CA THR A 117 3.96 8.14 -7.64
C THR A 117 4.48 9.51 -8.06
N GLY A 118 5.50 10.04 -7.37
CA GLY A 118 5.95 11.43 -7.47
C GLY A 118 4.98 12.44 -6.85
N THR A 119 3.96 12.01 -6.11
CA THR A 119 2.95 12.87 -5.49
C THR A 119 2.70 12.50 -4.03
N ASN A 120 2.05 13.39 -3.29
CA ASN A 120 1.65 13.10 -1.92
C ASN A 120 0.33 12.28 -1.91
N PRO A 121 0.11 11.45 -0.87
CA PRO A 121 -1.17 10.77 -0.63
C PRO A 121 -2.38 11.72 -0.64
N ILE A 122 -3.56 11.20 -0.99
CA ILE A 122 -4.81 11.97 -1.08
C ILE A 122 -5.33 12.43 0.30
N TYR A 123 -4.84 11.85 1.41
CA TYR A 123 -5.22 12.27 2.76
C TYR A 123 -5.02 13.77 2.98
N ARG A 124 -6.02 14.42 3.57
CA ARG A 124 -5.82 15.76 4.15
C ARG A 124 -4.92 15.62 5.37
N HIS A 125 -3.66 16.02 5.21
CA HIS A 125 -2.61 16.05 6.23
C HIS A 125 -3.04 16.66 7.57
N GLU A 126 -4.06 17.53 7.56
CA GLU A 126 -4.61 18.21 8.74
C GLU A 126 -5.19 17.27 9.83
N GLN A 127 -5.67 16.07 9.49
CA GLN A 127 -6.37 15.21 10.47
C GLN A 127 -5.45 14.31 11.32
N LEU A 128 -4.27 13.92 10.82
CA LEU A 128 -3.36 13.03 11.56
C LEU A 128 -2.44 13.79 12.53
N MET A 129 -2.02 15.00 12.15
CA MET A 129 -1.21 15.87 13.03
C MET A 129 -2.04 16.44 14.20
N ALA A 130 -3.35 16.61 14.03
CA ALA A 130 -4.26 17.09 15.07
C ALA A 130 -4.52 16.09 16.20
N THR A 131 -4.14 14.81 16.03
CA THR A 131 -4.36 13.74 17.03
C THR A 131 -3.15 13.39 17.89
N ARG A 132 -2.03 14.12 17.80
CA ARG A 132 -1.02 14.05 18.87
C ARG A 132 -1.63 14.65 20.14
N PRO A 133 -1.88 13.88 21.22
CA PRO A 133 -2.19 14.52 22.49
C PRO A 133 -0.93 15.28 22.91
N THR A 134 -1.01 16.61 22.93
CA THR A 134 -0.07 17.42 23.70
C THR A 134 -0.22 16.99 25.14
N ASN A 135 0.72 16.20 25.65
CA ASN A 135 0.72 15.74 27.03
C ASN A 135 0.80 16.98 27.95
N PRO A 136 -0.26 17.33 28.71
CA PRO A 136 -0.28 18.57 29.49
C PRO A 136 0.60 18.49 30.75
N HIS A 137 1.25 17.36 31.00
CA HIS A 137 2.03 17.13 32.22
C HIS A 137 3.52 17.54 32.18
N GLN A 138 4.04 18.09 31.08
CA GLN A 138 5.44 18.55 31.03
C GLN A 138 5.66 20.04 31.36
N GLN A 139 4.62 20.80 31.74
CA GLN A 139 4.76 22.23 32.09
C GLN A 139 4.61 22.57 33.58
N ARG A 140 5.05 21.69 34.50
CA ARG A 140 5.16 22.07 35.93
C ARG A 140 6.50 21.67 36.53
N ARG A 141 7.51 22.52 36.35
CA ARG A 141 8.52 22.79 37.37
C ARG A 141 8.73 24.31 37.46
N PRO A 142 8.38 24.95 38.58
CA PRO A 142 8.75 26.34 38.88
C PRO A 142 10.17 26.39 39.49
N PRO A 143 10.74 27.60 39.68
CA PRO A 143 12.14 27.95 39.38
C PRO A 143 13.19 27.40 40.35
#